data_AF-A0A7S3DSE6-F1
#
_entry.id   AF-A0A7S3DSE6-F1
#
_cell.length_a   1.000
_cell.length_b   1.000
_cell.length_c   1.000
_cell.angle_alpha   90.00
_cell.angle_beta   90.00
_cell.angle_gamma   90.00
#
_symmetry.space_group_name_H-M   'P 1'
#
loop_
_entity.id
_entity.type
_entity.pdbx_description
1 polymer ?
#
loop_
_entity_poly.entity_id
_entity_poly.type
_entity_poly.pdbx_seq_one_letter_code
_entity_poly.pdbx_strand_id
1 'polypeptide(L)'
;KTDEDADKKMDEDEKGGVDKKPLMFKRKESERAAHARLNSFSYKKSSEDAEEWQTLEIRYEGDEYDAAMKAVACPVPEKYVMMDAEPGQKKYVQTLNYLKPSVDDVAQQDYTQGQDPRAVVGRLTVLLRNGWPIPYNILRQQFSDEISDDVMFKALAVCAVMVRGNFCLNSRFVALPRVLQHVRTFILLLLQTQGIIRRKALEMVYQRESGVSRDQLQTLLHQVAKKTAEGWESRVEDDVAFVAAFPEPTALHLRYWEKQTQTCSVLLQNYQEHEAAVQL
;
A
#
# COMPACT_ATOMS: atom_id res chain seq x y z
N LYS A 1 1.84 -64.54 61.13
CA LYS A 1 3.23 -64.28 61.55
C LYS A 1 3.50 -62.83 61.16
N THR A 2 2.94 -61.93 61.97
CA THR A 2 3.59 -61.20 63.09
C THR A 2 4.23 -59.94 62.49
N ASP A 3 3.54 -58.81 62.58
CA ASP A 3 3.52 -57.88 63.73
C ASP A 3 4.91 -57.25 63.95
N GLU A 4 5.02 -55.94 63.79
CA GLU A 4 5.24 -55.03 64.93
C GLU A 4 5.51 -53.59 64.47
N ASP A 5 4.75 -52.69 65.08
CA ASP A 5 4.90 -51.24 65.12
C ASP A 5 6.27 -50.78 65.62
N ALA A 6 6.73 -49.61 65.16
CA ALA A 6 7.49 -48.69 66.03
C ALA A 6 7.57 -47.28 65.41
N ASP A 7 6.67 -46.44 65.90
CA ASP A 7 6.72 -44.99 65.94
C ASP A 7 8.04 -44.47 66.57
N LYS A 8 8.71 -43.49 65.95
CA LYS A 8 9.70 -42.66 66.65
C LYS A 8 9.90 -41.29 66.00
N LYS A 9 9.31 -40.29 66.65
CA LYS A 9 9.66 -38.86 66.60
C LYS A 9 11.17 -38.62 66.66
N MET A 10 11.65 -37.57 66.00
CA MET A 10 12.45 -36.52 66.63
C MET A 10 12.55 -35.29 65.72
N ASP A 11 12.15 -34.15 66.29
CA ASP A 11 12.48 -32.80 65.87
C ASP A 11 14.00 -32.57 65.89
N GLU A 12 14.50 -31.70 64.99
CA GLU A 12 15.35 -30.52 65.30
C GLU A 12 16.25 -30.11 64.11
N ASP A 13 16.08 -28.85 63.73
CA ASP A 13 17.10 -27.88 63.28
C ASP A 13 18.04 -28.22 62.11
N GLU A 14 17.64 -27.83 60.90
CA GLU A 14 18.60 -27.36 59.88
C GLU A 14 18.32 -25.91 59.45
N LYS A 15 19.01 -25.01 60.14
CA LYS A 15 19.65 -23.77 59.67
C LYS A 15 19.11 -23.19 58.36
N GLY A 16 18.44 -22.05 58.49
CA GLY A 16 18.26 -21.08 57.42
C GLY A 16 19.60 -20.61 56.85
N GLY A 17 20.10 -21.34 55.85
CA GLY A 17 21.05 -20.84 54.87
C GLY A 17 20.30 -19.89 53.96
N VAL A 18 20.53 -18.58 54.11
CA VAL A 18 20.12 -17.60 53.09
C VAL A 18 21.02 -17.85 51.88
N ASP A 19 20.66 -18.85 51.07
CA ASP A 19 21.27 -19.10 49.78
C ASP A 19 21.11 -17.83 48.95
N LYS A 20 22.20 -17.07 48.86
CA LYS A 20 22.31 -15.88 48.02
C LYS A 20 22.15 -16.35 46.58
N LYS A 21 20.90 -16.39 46.10
CA LYS A 21 20.58 -16.70 44.71
C LYS A 21 21.48 -15.83 43.83
N PRO A 22 22.37 -16.42 43.02
CA PRO A 22 23.33 -15.66 42.24
C PRO A 22 22.57 -14.71 41.33
N LEU A 23 23.05 -13.45 41.28
CA LEU A 23 22.43 -12.38 40.51
C LEU A 23 22.54 -12.71 39.01
N MET A 24 21.57 -13.45 38.50
CA MET A 24 21.50 -13.85 37.10
C MET A 24 21.09 -12.63 36.28
N PHE A 25 22.05 -12.04 35.59
CA PHE A 25 21.80 -10.99 34.62
C PHE A 25 20.97 -11.57 33.46
N LYS A 26 19.64 -11.39 33.53
CA LYS A 26 18.74 -11.71 32.42
C LYS A 26 19.11 -10.79 31.25
N ARG A 27 19.86 -11.32 30.28
CA ARG A 27 20.13 -10.62 29.03
C ARG A 27 18.79 -10.27 28.37
N LYS A 28 18.63 -9.00 28.00
CA LYS A 28 17.45 -8.51 27.29
C LYS A 28 17.34 -9.28 25.97
N GLU A 29 16.26 -10.03 25.82
CA GLU A 29 15.95 -10.79 24.60
C GLU A 29 15.81 -9.82 23.42
N SER A 30 16.29 -10.21 22.23
CA SER A 30 16.12 -9.41 21.02
C SER A 30 14.68 -9.47 20.52
N GLU A 31 14.18 -8.41 19.87
CA GLU A 31 12.78 -8.35 19.39
C GLU A 31 12.45 -9.51 18.42
N ARG A 32 13.42 -9.91 17.60
CA ARG A 32 13.26 -11.04 16.68
C ARG A 32 13.10 -12.38 17.42
N ALA A 33 13.85 -12.58 18.50
CA ALA A 33 13.73 -13.80 19.32
C ALA A 33 12.41 -13.82 20.10
N ALA A 34 12.00 -12.67 20.65
CA ALA A 34 10.70 -12.53 21.31
C ALA A 34 9.53 -12.88 20.38
N HIS A 35 9.56 -12.38 19.13
CA HIS A 35 8.52 -12.70 18.14
C HIS A 35 8.54 -14.17 17.70
N ALA A 36 9.71 -14.79 17.62
CA ALA A 36 9.81 -16.22 17.32
C ALA A 36 9.24 -17.08 18.46
N ARG A 37 9.44 -16.66 19.71
CA ARG A 37 8.85 -17.32 20.89
C ARG A 37 7.34 -17.19 20.90
N LEU A 38 6.78 -16.01 20.61
CA LEU A 38 5.33 -15.82 20.54
C LEU A 38 4.65 -16.69 19.47
N ASN A 39 5.37 -17.01 18.39
CA ASN A 39 4.88 -17.84 17.30
C ASN A 39 5.23 -19.33 17.45
N SER A 40 5.91 -19.75 18.53
CA SER A 40 6.28 -21.14 18.71
C SER A 40 5.13 -21.97 19.27
N PHE A 41 5.08 -23.25 18.86
CA PHE A 41 4.09 -24.20 19.37
C PHE A 41 4.14 -24.31 20.91
N SER A 42 5.34 -24.28 21.49
CA SER A 42 5.54 -24.33 22.93
C SER A 42 4.90 -23.16 23.68
N TYR A 43 4.97 -21.94 23.13
CA TYR A 43 4.36 -20.77 23.76
C TYR A 43 2.84 -20.82 23.65
N LYS A 44 2.30 -21.16 22.47
CA LYS A 44 0.87 -21.31 22.28
C LYS A 44 0.28 -22.38 23.21
N LYS A 45 0.92 -23.55 23.28
CA LYS A 45 0.51 -24.62 24.19
C LYS A 45 0.56 -24.17 25.65
N SER A 46 1.64 -23.50 26.08
CA SER A 46 1.73 -22.97 27.45
C SER A 46 0.67 -21.90 27.75
N SER A 47 0.22 -21.15 26.75
CA SER A 47 -0.85 -20.16 26.90
C SER A 47 -2.22 -20.83 27.03
N GLU A 48 -2.46 -21.92 26.30
CA GLU A 48 -3.69 -22.72 26.38
C GLU A 48 -3.74 -23.53 27.70
N ASP A 49 -2.63 -24.17 28.09
CA ASP A 49 -2.51 -24.93 29.34
C ASP A 49 -2.58 -24.04 30.60
N ALA A 50 -2.35 -22.73 30.44
CA ALA A 50 -2.50 -21.76 31.52
C ALA A 50 -3.96 -21.31 31.74
N GLU A 51 -4.87 -21.64 30.80
CA GLU A 51 -6.29 -21.37 30.97
C GLU A 51 -6.89 -22.37 31.98
N GLU A 52 -7.57 -21.86 32.99
CA GLU A 52 -8.14 -22.71 34.04
C GLU A 52 -9.34 -23.49 33.51
N TRP A 53 -9.33 -24.81 33.73
CA TRP A 53 -10.44 -25.68 33.35
C TRP A 53 -11.69 -25.31 34.15
N GLN A 54 -12.71 -24.80 33.45
CA GLN A 54 -14.02 -24.57 34.04
C GLN A 54 -14.82 -25.87 34.00
N THR A 55 -15.19 -26.37 35.19
CA THR A 55 -16.07 -27.54 35.29
C THR A 55 -17.49 -27.12 34.98
N LEU A 56 -18.05 -27.61 33.88
CA LEU A 56 -19.43 -27.35 33.50
C LEU A 56 -20.34 -28.42 34.11
N GLU A 57 -21.38 -27.98 34.81
CA GLU A 57 -22.43 -28.88 35.28
C GLU A 57 -23.40 -29.15 34.13
N ILE A 58 -23.41 -30.38 33.61
CA ILE A 58 -24.33 -30.78 32.56
C ILE A 58 -25.66 -31.14 33.20
N ARG A 59 -26.64 -30.26 33.09
CA ARG A 59 -28.03 -30.53 33.49
C ARG A 59 -28.82 -30.98 32.26
N TYR A 60 -29.41 -32.16 32.37
CA TYR A 60 -30.36 -32.68 31.37
C TYR A 60 -31.75 -32.07 31.62
N GLU A 61 -32.62 -32.12 30.62
CA GLU A 61 -33.96 -31.49 30.58
C GLU A 61 -34.69 -31.53 31.95
N GLY A 62 -35.13 -30.36 32.41
CA GLY A 62 -35.80 -30.15 33.71
C GLY A 62 -36.14 -28.67 33.96
N ASP A 63 -36.77 -28.36 35.09
CA ASP A 63 -37.36 -27.04 35.36
C ASP A 63 -36.39 -25.85 35.24
N GLU A 64 -35.11 -26.06 35.52
CA GLU A 64 -34.08 -25.02 35.40
C GLU A 64 -33.66 -24.75 33.94
N TYR A 65 -33.75 -25.76 33.07
CA TYR A 65 -33.55 -25.59 31.62
C TYR A 65 -34.65 -24.70 31.04
N ASP A 66 -35.90 -24.95 31.44
CA ASP A 66 -37.04 -24.13 31.02
C ASP A 66 -36.92 -22.70 31.53
N ALA A 67 -36.41 -22.51 32.76
CA ALA A 67 -36.13 -21.18 33.30
C ALA A 67 -35.04 -20.45 32.51
N ALA A 68 -33.95 -21.13 32.13
CA ALA A 68 -32.89 -20.56 31.31
C ALA A 68 -33.39 -20.20 29.89
N MET A 69 -34.15 -21.09 29.25
CA MET A 69 -34.76 -20.83 27.93
C MET A 69 -35.76 -19.67 28.00
N LYS A 70 -36.52 -19.55 29.09
CA LYS A 70 -37.44 -18.43 29.32
C LYS A 70 -36.70 -17.12 29.60
N ALA A 71 -35.50 -17.17 30.19
CA ALA A 71 -34.67 -15.98 30.40
C ALA A 71 -34.04 -15.45 29.10
N VAL A 72 -33.73 -16.35 28.15
CA VAL A 72 -33.25 -15.99 26.81
C VAL A 72 -34.43 -15.60 25.89
N ALA A 73 -35.66 -15.99 26.26
CA ALA A 73 -36.84 -15.62 25.51
C ALA A 73 -37.01 -14.10 25.48
N CYS A 74 -37.18 -13.61 24.26
CA CYS A 74 -37.35 -12.20 23.98
C CYS A 74 -38.68 -11.68 24.57
N PRO A 75 -38.67 -10.78 25.57
CA PRO A 75 -39.87 -10.51 26.39
C PRO A 75 -40.98 -9.73 25.67
N VAL A 76 -40.74 -9.14 24.48
CA VAL A 76 -41.73 -8.31 23.77
C VAL A 76 -41.63 -8.49 22.25
N PRO A 77 -42.31 -9.48 21.65
CA PRO A 77 -42.24 -9.70 20.20
C PRO A 77 -42.89 -8.57 19.36
N GLU A 78 -43.84 -7.82 19.93
CA GLU A 78 -44.70 -6.90 19.16
C GLU A 78 -44.18 -5.45 19.02
N LYS A 79 -43.05 -5.12 19.65
CA LYS A 79 -42.54 -3.74 19.69
C LYS A 79 -41.10 -3.59 19.21
N TYR A 80 -40.66 -4.50 18.36
CA TYR A 80 -39.45 -4.28 17.58
C TYR A 80 -39.79 -3.30 16.46
N VAL A 81 -39.43 -2.04 16.69
CA VAL A 81 -38.87 -1.23 15.60
C VAL A 81 -37.68 -2.05 15.12
N MET A 82 -37.90 -2.95 14.15
CA MET A 82 -36.80 -3.34 13.27
C MET A 82 -36.20 -2.01 12.86
N MET A 83 -34.92 -1.76 13.20
CA MET A 83 -34.24 -0.57 12.69
C MET A 83 -34.62 -0.48 11.23
N ASP A 84 -35.38 0.55 10.87
CA ASP A 84 -35.90 0.72 9.53
C ASP A 84 -34.67 0.65 8.65
N ALA A 85 -34.48 -0.50 8.00
CA ALA A 85 -33.49 -0.69 6.99
C ALA A 85 -34.03 0.11 5.83
N GLU A 86 -33.91 1.43 5.94
CA GLU A 86 -34.02 2.39 4.86
C GLU A 86 -33.39 1.69 3.65
N PRO A 87 -34.14 1.52 2.55
CA PRO A 87 -33.76 0.65 1.44
C PRO A 87 -32.64 1.26 0.60
N GLY A 88 -31.51 1.58 1.23
CA GLY A 88 -30.18 1.69 0.64
C GLY A 88 -29.48 0.33 0.70
N GLN A 89 -30.10 -0.70 0.11
CA GLN A 89 -29.63 -2.12 0.10
C GLN A 89 -28.18 -2.32 -0.38
N LYS A 90 -27.54 -1.32 -0.97
CA LYS A 90 -26.15 -1.41 -1.43
C LYS A 90 -25.13 -1.48 -0.29
N LYS A 91 -25.34 -0.76 0.83
CA LYS A 91 -24.37 -0.74 1.93
C LYS A 91 -24.31 -2.05 2.70
N TYR A 92 -25.46 -2.67 2.95
CA TYR A 92 -25.53 -3.91 3.73
C TYR A 92 -24.88 -5.09 2.97
N VAL A 93 -25.15 -5.20 1.67
CA VAL A 93 -24.51 -6.22 0.82
C VAL A 93 -22.99 -6.00 0.72
N GLN A 94 -22.52 -4.75 0.72
CA GLN A 94 -21.09 -4.43 0.76
C GLN A 94 -20.42 -4.79 2.09
N THR A 95 -21.11 -4.66 3.22
CA THR A 95 -20.59 -5.07 4.54
C THR A 95 -20.54 -6.59 4.73
N LEU A 96 -21.31 -7.36 3.95
CA LEU A 96 -21.30 -8.83 3.97
C LEU A 96 -20.23 -9.46 3.07
N ASN A 97 -19.48 -8.66 2.29
CA ASN A 97 -18.36 -9.19 1.52
C ASN A 97 -17.17 -9.51 2.45
N TYR A 98 -17.06 -10.76 2.87
CA TYR A 98 -15.93 -11.29 3.63
C TYR A 98 -14.62 -11.37 2.83
N LEU A 99 -14.69 -11.10 1.51
CA LEU A 99 -13.54 -10.96 0.64
C LEU A 99 -13.08 -9.50 0.68
N LYS A 100 -11.79 -9.27 0.93
CA LYS A 100 -11.20 -7.93 0.79
C LYS A 100 -11.63 -7.36 -0.56
N PRO A 101 -12.28 -6.18 -0.61
CA PRO A 101 -12.72 -5.60 -1.87
C PRO A 101 -11.53 -5.53 -2.82
N SER A 102 -11.73 -5.96 -4.06
CA SER A 102 -10.69 -5.84 -5.07
C SER A 102 -10.35 -4.36 -5.24
N VAL A 103 -9.10 -4.05 -5.58
CA VAL A 103 -8.66 -2.66 -5.78
C VAL A 103 -9.51 -1.96 -6.86
N ASP A 104 -10.13 -2.74 -7.75
CA ASP A 104 -11.00 -2.24 -8.81
C ASP A 104 -12.46 -1.98 -8.32
N ASP A 105 -12.95 -2.66 -7.28
CA ASP A 105 -14.30 -2.43 -6.69
C ASP A 105 -14.37 -1.16 -5.81
N VAL A 106 -13.25 -0.78 -5.20
CA VAL A 106 -13.15 0.46 -4.40
C VAL A 106 -13.27 1.71 -5.29
N ALA A 107 -12.99 1.58 -6.59
CA ALA A 107 -13.11 2.68 -7.55
C ALA A 107 -14.57 2.98 -7.99
N GLN A 108 -15.54 2.13 -7.63
CA GLN A 108 -16.94 2.26 -8.08
C GLN A 108 -17.96 2.55 -6.96
N GLN A 109 -17.55 2.64 -5.69
CA GLN A 109 -18.46 2.96 -4.59
C GLN A 109 -18.62 4.49 -4.40
N ASP A 110 -19.86 4.95 -4.59
CA ASP A 110 -20.44 6.28 -4.30
C ASP A 110 -19.54 7.27 -3.54
N TYR A 111 -18.80 8.09 -4.30
CA TYR A 111 -17.98 9.21 -3.83
C TYR A 111 -18.82 10.47 -3.53
N THR A 112 -19.83 10.39 -2.68
CA THR A 112 -20.57 11.58 -2.21
C THR A 112 -19.81 12.37 -1.12
N GLN A 113 -18.47 12.26 -1.07
CA GLN A 113 -17.58 13.09 -0.26
C GLN A 113 -16.55 13.77 -1.18
N GLY A 114 -17.02 14.74 -1.99
CA GLY A 114 -16.27 15.42 -3.05
C GLY A 114 -15.08 16.28 -2.62
N GLN A 115 -14.55 16.12 -1.40
CA GLN A 115 -13.39 16.91 -0.93
C GLN A 115 -12.26 16.08 -0.32
N ASP A 116 -12.37 14.75 -0.17
CA ASP A 116 -11.23 13.97 0.33
C ASP A 116 -10.13 13.87 -0.75
N PRO A 117 -8.93 14.44 -0.53
CA PRO A 117 -7.83 14.36 -1.50
C PRO A 117 -7.45 12.91 -1.82
N ARG A 118 -7.69 11.96 -0.91
CA ARG A 118 -7.37 10.53 -1.14
C ARG A 118 -8.28 9.91 -2.19
N ALA A 119 -9.57 10.25 -2.19
CA ALA A 119 -10.51 9.80 -3.20
C ALA A 119 -10.12 10.32 -4.59
N VAL A 120 -9.73 11.61 -4.67
CA VAL A 120 -9.25 12.24 -5.90
C VAL A 120 -7.97 11.55 -6.40
N VAL A 121 -7.01 11.27 -5.52
CA VAL A 121 -5.77 10.52 -5.86
C VAL A 121 -6.09 9.12 -6.40
N GLY A 122 -7.02 8.39 -5.78
CA GLY A 122 -7.43 7.07 -6.24
C GLY A 122 -7.97 7.11 -7.67
N ARG A 123 -8.90 8.04 -7.93
CA ARG A 123 -9.50 8.22 -9.26
C ARG A 123 -8.48 8.70 -10.30
N LEU A 124 -7.61 9.64 -9.96
CA LEU A 124 -6.52 10.10 -10.83
C LEU A 124 -5.57 8.95 -11.20
N THR A 125 -5.24 8.08 -10.24
CA THR A 125 -4.37 6.93 -10.48
C THR A 125 -4.99 5.95 -11.47
N VAL A 126 -6.31 5.72 -11.38
CA VAL A 126 -7.05 4.88 -12.34
C VAL A 126 -7.04 5.52 -13.74
N LEU A 127 -7.32 6.82 -13.86
CA LEU A 127 -7.31 7.53 -15.15
C LEU A 127 -5.92 7.52 -15.81
N LEU A 128 -4.86 7.68 -15.02
CA LEU A 128 -3.48 7.73 -15.51
C LEU A 128 -2.83 6.34 -15.63
N ARG A 129 -3.53 5.25 -15.31
CA ARG A 129 -2.98 3.87 -15.25
C ARG A 129 -2.39 3.40 -16.58
N ASN A 130 -2.94 3.86 -17.71
CA ASN A 130 -2.42 3.56 -19.04
C ASN A 130 -1.03 4.18 -19.28
N GLY A 131 -0.65 5.18 -18.48
CA GLY A 131 0.66 5.82 -18.49
C GLY A 131 0.89 6.81 -19.62
N TRP A 132 -0.13 7.12 -20.40
CA TRP A 132 -0.07 8.14 -21.45
C TRP A 132 -0.09 9.53 -20.80
N PRO A 133 0.62 10.53 -21.37
CA PRO A 133 0.45 11.91 -20.96
C PRO A 133 -1.00 12.36 -21.17
N ILE A 134 -1.61 13.01 -20.18
CA ILE A 134 -2.98 13.56 -20.26
C ILE A 134 -2.94 15.06 -19.93
N PRO A 135 -3.45 15.93 -20.81
CA PRO A 135 -3.68 17.35 -20.53
C PRO A 135 -4.54 17.60 -19.28
N TYR A 136 -4.29 18.72 -18.58
CA TYR A 136 -5.03 19.04 -17.35
C TYR A 136 -6.54 19.24 -17.61
N ASN A 137 -6.90 19.90 -18.71
CA ASN A 137 -8.31 20.15 -19.06
C ASN A 137 -9.10 18.83 -19.22
N ILE A 138 -8.51 17.81 -19.84
CA ILE A 138 -9.12 16.48 -19.98
C ILE A 138 -9.27 15.80 -18.61
N LEU A 139 -8.25 15.90 -17.75
CA LEU A 139 -8.36 15.38 -16.38
C LEU A 139 -9.46 16.11 -15.61
N ARG A 140 -9.51 17.44 -15.66
CA ARG A 140 -10.47 18.26 -14.92
C ARG A 140 -11.93 17.99 -15.32
N GLN A 141 -12.19 17.66 -16.59
CA GLN A 141 -13.51 17.25 -17.09
C GLN A 141 -14.01 15.93 -16.48
N GLN A 142 -13.13 15.09 -15.92
CA GLN A 142 -13.53 13.84 -15.26
C GLN A 142 -14.01 14.06 -13.81
N PHE A 143 -13.88 15.25 -13.26
CA PHE A 143 -14.22 15.56 -11.87
C PHE A 143 -15.38 16.56 -11.80
N SER A 144 -16.15 16.50 -10.71
CA SER A 144 -17.24 17.45 -10.46
C SER A 144 -16.69 18.85 -10.21
N ASP A 145 -17.52 19.87 -10.49
CA ASP A 145 -17.13 21.26 -10.29
C ASP A 145 -17.00 21.69 -8.83
N GLU A 146 -17.44 20.83 -7.92
CA GLU A 146 -17.25 20.98 -6.47
C GLU A 146 -15.79 20.78 -6.05
N ILE A 147 -14.98 20.08 -6.85
CA ILE A 147 -13.55 19.89 -6.58
C ILE A 147 -12.80 21.11 -7.10
N SER A 148 -12.22 21.88 -6.18
CA SER A 148 -11.39 23.02 -6.52
C SER A 148 -10.08 22.57 -7.18
N ASP A 149 -9.53 23.42 -8.05
CA ASP A 149 -8.25 23.16 -8.71
C ASP A 149 -7.11 22.97 -7.70
N ASP A 150 -7.14 23.64 -6.55
CA ASP A 150 -6.16 23.46 -5.48
C ASP A 150 -6.12 22.03 -4.92
N VAL A 151 -7.29 21.41 -4.73
CA VAL A 151 -7.39 20.02 -4.27
C VAL A 151 -6.89 19.08 -5.37
N MET A 152 -7.25 19.37 -6.62
CA MET A 152 -6.79 18.62 -7.79
C MET A 152 -5.27 18.66 -7.95
N PHE A 153 -4.65 19.84 -7.81
CA PHE A 153 -3.19 20.01 -7.90
C PHE A 153 -2.47 19.33 -6.73
N LYS A 154 -3.01 19.41 -5.50
CA LYS A 154 -2.47 18.66 -4.36
C LYS A 154 -2.51 17.16 -4.60
N ALA A 155 -3.61 16.65 -5.17
CA ALA A 155 -3.74 15.24 -5.51
C ALA A 155 -2.75 14.84 -6.63
N LEU A 156 -2.65 15.65 -7.69
CA LEU A 156 -1.70 15.43 -8.80
C LEU A 156 -0.24 15.45 -8.33
N ALA A 157 0.14 16.35 -7.42
CA ALA A 157 1.49 16.40 -6.85
C ALA A 157 1.85 15.11 -6.08
N VAL A 158 0.85 14.37 -5.59
CA VAL A 158 1.05 13.07 -4.94
C VAL A 158 1.18 11.96 -5.99
N CYS A 159 0.28 11.87 -6.97
CA CYS A 159 0.20 10.68 -7.84
C CYS A 159 0.89 10.82 -9.21
N ALA A 160 1.10 12.03 -9.70
CA ALA A 160 1.51 12.32 -11.07
C ALA A 160 2.77 13.18 -11.15
N VAL A 161 3.33 13.26 -12.36
CA VAL A 161 4.43 14.16 -12.73
C VAL A 161 4.06 14.87 -14.02
N MET A 162 4.33 16.17 -14.11
CA MET A 162 4.05 16.95 -15.31
C MET A 162 5.23 16.87 -16.29
N VAL A 163 4.97 16.51 -17.54
CA VAL A 163 5.91 16.46 -18.66
C VAL A 163 5.38 17.35 -19.79
N ARG A 164 6.07 18.46 -20.08
CA ARG A 164 5.71 19.45 -21.12
C ARG A 164 4.26 19.91 -21.04
N GLY A 165 3.81 20.27 -19.83
CA GLY A 165 2.44 20.71 -19.55
C GLY A 165 1.40 19.59 -19.39
N ASN A 166 1.75 18.33 -19.68
CA ASN A 166 0.86 17.17 -19.60
C ASN A 166 1.16 16.31 -18.38
N PHE A 167 0.15 15.66 -17.77
CA PHE A 167 0.36 14.83 -16.58
C PHE A 167 0.54 13.35 -16.93
N CYS A 168 1.56 12.73 -16.35
CA CYS A 168 1.84 11.30 -16.42
C CYS A 168 1.76 10.69 -15.02
N LEU A 169 1.29 9.44 -14.89
CA LEU A 169 1.37 8.71 -13.62
C LEU A 169 2.83 8.63 -13.14
N ASN A 170 3.10 8.91 -11.87
CA ASN A 170 4.43 8.77 -11.30
C ASN A 170 4.83 7.28 -11.31
N SER A 171 6.08 6.99 -11.71
CA SER A 171 6.58 5.62 -11.91
C SER A 171 6.41 4.72 -10.69
N ARG A 172 6.35 5.28 -9.47
CA ARG A 172 6.12 4.53 -8.23
C ARG A 172 4.73 3.90 -8.11
N PHE A 173 3.74 4.43 -8.83
CA PHE A 173 2.36 3.91 -8.84
C PHE A 173 2.10 2.98 -10.04
N VAL A 174 3.07 2.85 -10.95
CA VAL A 174 3.00 1.83 -11.98
C VAL A 174 3.49 0.53 -11.34
N ALA A 175 2.74 -0.56 -11.48
CA ALA A 175 3.06 -1.88 -10.94
C ALA A 175 4.25 -2.54 -11.69
N LEU A 176 5.41 -1.87 -11.68
CA LEU A 176 6.66 -2.27 -12.31
C LEU A 176 7.72 -2.60 -11.25
N PRO A 177 8.68 -3.49 -11.54
CA PRO A 177 9.90 -3.65 -10.73
C PRO A 177 10.64 -2.32 -10.56
N ARG A 178 11.33 -2.12 -9.42
CA ARG A 178 12.03 -0.86 -9.10
C ARG A 178 13.00 -0.40 -10.20
N VAL A 179 13.71 -1.33 -10.82
CA VAL A 179 14.63 -1.03 -11.95
C VAL A 179 13.86 -0.41 -13.12
N LEU A 180 12.72 -0.99 -13.52
CA LEU A 180 11.89 -0.44 -14.59
C LEU A 180 11.16 0.85 -14.21
N GLN A 181 10.84 1.06 -12.92
CA GLN A 181 10.35 2.35 -12.45
C GLN A 181 11.39 3.46 -12.65
N HIS A 182 12.67 3.17 -12.35
CA HIS A 182 13.77 4.10 -12.56
C HIS A 182 13.99 4.40 -14.05
N VAL A 183 14.01 3.34 -14.89
CA VAL A 183 14.07 3.47 -16.37
C VAL A 183 12.93 4.35 -16.89
N ARG A 184 11.69 4.11 -16.44
CA ARG A 184 10.53 4.91 -16.85
C ARG A 184 10.67 6.37 -16.43
N THR A 185 11.14 6.65 -15.22
CA THR A 185 11.40 8.02 -14.76
C THR A 185 12.46 8.71 -15.63
N PHE A 186 13.51 7.98 -16.02
CA PHE A 186 14.53 8.50 -16.93
C PHE A 186 13.97 8.80 -18.33
N ILE A 187 13.11 7.93 -18.88
CA ILE A 187 12.42 8.18 -20.15
C ILE A 187 11.57 9.46 -20.06
N LEU A 188 10.80 9.65 -18.98
CA LEU A 188 10.00 10.86 -18.78
C LEU A 188 10.87 12.12 -18.65
N LEU A 189 12.04 12.01 -18.01
CA LEU A 189 13.02 13.09 -17.93
C LEU A 189 13.58 13.48 -19.31
N LEU A 190 13.90 12.50 -20.15
CA LEU A 190 14.35 12.75 -21.53
C LEU A 190 13.24 13.43 -22.36
N LEU A 191 11.98 12.97 -22.23
CA LEU A 191 10.85 13.66 -22.86
C LEU A 191 10.71 15.11 -22.37
N GLN A 192 10.89 15.35 -21.06
CA GLN A 192 10.79 16.70 -20.49
C GLN A 192 11.91 17.64 -20.97
N THR A 193 13.13 17.13 -21.16
CA THR A 193 14.33 17.96 -21.41
C THR A 193 14.68 18.07 -22.87
N GLN A 194 14.55 16.99 -23.64
CA GLN A 194 14.96 16.91 -25.06
C GLN A 194 13.77 16.82 -26.01
N GLY A 195 12.63 16.31 -25.54
CA GLY A 195 11.41 16.15 -26.33
C GLY A 195 11.40 14.95 -27.28
N ILE A 196 12.56 14.50 -27.78
CA ILE A 196 12.71 13.37 -28.69
C ILE A 196 13.72 12.38 -28.10
N ILE A 197 13.37 11.10 -28.08
CA ILE A 197 14.22 10.01 -27.59
C ILE A 197 14.71 9.13 -28.75
N ARG A 198 16.02 8.95 -28.85
CA ARG A 198 16.66 8.00 -29.77
C ARG A 198 16.78 6.64 -29.08
N ARG A 199 15.98 5.68 -29.53
CA ARG A 199 15.92 4.32 -28.93
C ARG A 199 17.29 3.64 -28.82
N LYS A 200 18.14 3.75 -29.85
CA LYS A 200 19.48 3.12 -29.83
C LYS A 200 20.35 3.68 -28.71
N ALA A 201 20.36 4.99 -28.50
CA ALA A 201 21.10 5.62 -27.40
C ALA A 201 20.57 5.15 -26.04
N LEU A 202 19.24 5.07 -25.88
CA LEU A 202 18.62 4.55 -24.67
C LEU A 202 18.98 3.07 -24.40
N GLU A 203 19.03 2.23 -25.43
CA GLU A 203 19.45 0.82 -25.32
C GLU A 203 20.90 0.71 -24.85
N MET A 204 21.80 1.57 -25.33
CA MET A 204 23.21 1.57 -24.92
C MET A 204 23.39 1.96 -23.45
N VAL A 205 22.61 2.93 -22.95
CA VAL A 205 22.64 3.35 -21.53
C VAL A 205 22.35 2.18 -20.59
N TYR A 206 21.40 1.32 -20.93
CA TYR A 206 20.98 0.20 -20.09
C TYR A 206 21.55 -1.17 -20.50
N GLN A 207 22.47 -1.22 -21.47
CA GLN A 207 23.03 -2.49 -21.96
C GLN A 207 23.71 -3.33 -20.85
N ARG A 208 24.25 -2.66 -19.82
CA ARG A 208 24.95 -3.28 -18.69
C ARG A 208 24.05 -3.55 -17.48
N GLU A 209 22.82 -3.05 -17.49
CA GLU A 209 21.91 -3.14 -16.34
C GLU A 209 21.15 -4.47 -16.38
N SER A 210 21.41 -5.35 -15.40
CA SER A 210 20.69 -6.61 -15.29
C SER A 210 19.21 -6.33 -14.99
N GLY A 211 18.29 -6.92 -15.77
CA GLY A 211 16.85 -6.78 -15.55
C GLY A 211 16.17 -5.70 -16.39
N VAL A 212 16.89 -5.10 -17.35
CA VAL A 212 16.31 -4.23 -18.38
C VAL A 212 16.46 -4.90 -19.74
N SER A 213 15.39 -5.47 -20.27
CA SER A 213 15.38 -6.04 -21.62
C SER A 213 15.03 -5.00 -22.68
N ARG A 214 15.43 -5.28 -23.92
CA ARG A 214 15.08 -4.47 -25.09
C ARG A 214 13.57 -4.30 -25.26
N ASP A 215 12.82 -5.36 -25.02
CA ASP A 215 11.36 -5.38 -25.16
C ASP A 215 10.68 -4.59 -24.04
N GLN A 216 11.24 -4.60 -22.83
CA GLN A 216 10.76 -3.77 -21.73
C GLN A 216 10.97 -2.27 -22.03
N LEU A 217 12.14 -1.89 -22.56
CA LEU A 217 12.38 -0.50 -23.01
C LEU A 217 11.39 -0.08 -24.09
N GLN A 218 11.16 -0.94 -25.09
CA GLN A 218 10.19 -0.67 -26.14
C GLN A 218 8.76 -0.55 -25.59
N THR A 219 8.38 -1.39 -24.63
CA THR A 219 7.07 -1.35 -23.98
C THR A 219 6.88 -0.04 -23.21
N LEU A 220 7.89 0.38 -22.44
CA LEU A 220 7.85 1.66 -21.71
C LEU A 220 7.78 2.86 -22.66
N LEU A 221 8.55 2.83 -23.76
CA LEU A 221 8.47 3.87 -24.79
C LEU A 221 7.08 3.92 -25.44
N HIS A 222 6.49 2.79 -25.80
CA HIS A 222 5.13 2.76 -26.31
C HIS A 222 4.11 3.25 -25.29
N GLN A 223 4.38 3.12 -23.99
CA GLN A 223 3.49 3.66 -22.96
C GLN A 223 3.46 5.19 -22.98
N VAL A 224 4.61 5.87 -23.06
CA VAL A 224 4.65 7.34 -22.86
C VAL A 224 4.81 8.14 -24.15
N ALA A 225 5.28 7.51 -25.22
CA ALA A 225 5.69 8.15 -26.46
C ALA A 225 5.07 7.47 -27.70
N LYS A 226 5.17 8.14 -28.85
CA LYS A 226 4.90 7.60 -30.18
C LYS A 226 6.17 7.65 -31.03
N LYS A 227 6.30 6.71 -31.96
CA LYS A 227 7.45 6.61 -32.86
C LYS A 227 7.25 7.54 -34.06
N THR A 228 8.25 8.36 -34.34
CA THR A 228 8.36 9.23 -35.53
C THR A 228 9.60 8.87 -36.35
N ALA A 229 9.81 9.58 -37.46
CA ALA A 229 11.01 9.44 -38.27
C ALA A 229 12.29 9.81 -37.49
N GLU A 230 12.19 10.83 -36.62
CA GLU A 230 13.31 11.32 -35.82
C GLU A 230 13.51 10.48 -34.56
N GLY A 231 12.47 9.95 -33.93
CA GLY A 231 12.69 9.13 -32.75
C GLY A 231 11.40 8.79 -32.05
N TRP A 232 11.39 8.95 -30.73
CA TRP A 232 10.22 8.78 -29.92
C TRP A 232 9.88 10.10 -29.27
N GLU A 233 8.73 10.65 -29.62
CA GLU A 233 8.25 11.93 -29.08
C GLU A 233 7.03 11.71 -28.20
N SER A 234 6.68 12.70 -27.38
CA SER A 234 5.45 12.69 -26.59
C SER A 234 4.24 12.42 -27.49
N ARG A 235 3.30 11.60 -27.01
CA ARG A 235 2.05 11.32 -27.75
C ARG A 235 1.16 12.56 -27.88
N VAL A 236 1.26 13.44 -26.89
CA VAL A 236 0.46 14.65 -26.77
C VAL A 236 1.37 15.86 -26.98
N GLU A 237 0.85 16.86 -27.68
CA GLU A 237 1.50 18.14 -27.89
C GLU A 237 1.71 18.88 -26.57
N ASP A 238 2.66 19.82 -26.58
CA ASP A 238 2.99 20.61 -25.40
C ASP A 238 1.83 21.51 -24.99
N ASP A 239 1.41 21.39 -23.73
CA ASP A 239 0.36 22.26 -23.18
C ASP A 239 0.97 23.56 -22.62
N VAL A 240 1.41 24.41 -23.54
CA VAL A 240 2.01 25.72 -23.21
C VAL A 240 1.00 26.63 -22.54
N ALA A 241 -0.29 26.50 -22.89
CA ALA A 241 -1.38 27.27 -22.28
C ALA A 241 -1.55 26.93 -20.79
N PHE A 242 -1.51 25.65 -20.43
CA PHE A 242 -1.53 25.23 -19.03
C PHE A 242 -0.34 25.79 -18.24
N VAL A 243 0.87 25.70 -18.80
CA VAL A 243 2.09 26.22 -18.15
C VAL A 243 1.97 27.73 -17.87
N ALA A 244 1.39 28.48 -18.80
CA ALA A 244 1.15 29.92 -18.63
C ALA A 244 0.03 30.23 -17.62
N ALA A 245 -1.04 29.44 -17.62
CA ALA A 245 -2.21 29.64 -16.76
C ALA A 245 -1.95 29.26 -15.29
N PHE A 246 -1.12 28.25 -15.04
CA PHE A 246 -0.87 27.67 -13.71
C PHE A 246 0.63 27.65 -13.37
N PRO A 247 1.26 28.81 -13.14
CA PRO A 247 2.71 28.91 -12.93
C PRO A 247 3.17 28.27 -11.60
N GLU A 248 2.35 28.30 -10.55
CA GLU A 248 2.71 27.74 -9.24
C GLU A 248 2.78 26.20 -9.26
N PRO A 249 1.74 25.46 -9.72
CA PRO A 249 1.86 24.01 -9.92
C PRO A 249 3.00 23.62 -10.86
N THR A 250 3.22 24.41 -11.91
CA THR A 250 4.33 24.21 -12.86
C THR A 250 5.68 24.30 -12.14
N ALA A 251 5.90 25.34 -11.33
CA ALA A 251 7.14 25.52 -10.57
C ALA A 251 7.42 24.36 -9.61
N LEU A 252 6.39 23.79 -8.98
CA LEU A 252 6.53 22.62 -8.12
C LEU A 252 7.06 21.41 -8.90
N HIS A 253 6.53 21.14 -10.08
CA HIS A 253 6.99 20.04 -10.94
C HIS A 253 8.37 20.30 -11.55
N LEU A 254 8.73 21.54 -11.86
CA LEU A 254 10.09 21.88 -12.30
C LEU A 254 11.13 21.56 -11.22
N ARG A 255 10.86 21.88 -9.96
CA ARG A 255 11.74 21.49 -8.82
C ARG A 255 11.87 19.98 -8.68
N TYR A 256 10.81 19.22 -8.98
CA TYR A 256 10.88 17.77 -9.02
C TYR A 256 11.87 17.31 -10.11
N TRP A 257 11.78 17.87 -11.32
CA TRP A 257 12.68 17.52 -12.42
C TRP A 257 14.11 17.95 -12.19
N GLU A 258 14.38 19.11 -11.58
CA GLU A 258 15.73 19.51 -11.16
C GLU A 258 16.41 18.44 -10.30
N LYS A 259 15.68 17.88 -9.32
CA LYS A 259 16.17 16.78 -8.49
C LYS A 259 16.38 15.49 -9.28
N GLN A 260 15.49 15.17 -10.22
CA GLN A 260 15.65 13.99 -11.07
C GLN A 260 16.84 14.14 -12.04
N THR A 261 17.08 15.34 -12.58
CA THR A 261 18.25 15.65 -13.42
C THR A 261 19.55 15.43 -12.65
N GLN A 262 19.62 15.88 -11.39
CA GLN A 262 20.77 15.62 -10.53
C GLN A 262 20.97 14.12 -10.29
N THR A 263 19.88 13.42 -9.95
CA THR A 263 19.89 11.98 -9.66
C THR A 263 20.29 11.14 -10.88
N CYS A 264 19.85 11.54 -12.08
CA CYS A 264 20.10 10.83 -13.33
C CYS A 264 21.25 11.45 -14.16
N SER A 265 22.08 12.29 -13.56
CA SER A 265 23.13 13.05 -14.28
C SER A 265 24.08 12.15 -15.08
N VAL A 266 24.55 11.06 -14.48
CA VAL A 266 25.42 10.07 -15.14
C VAL A 266 24.70 9.40 -16.32
N LEU A 267 23.42 9.04 -16.17
CA LEU A 267 22.64 8.44 -17.25
C LEU A 267 22.39 9.43 -18.39
N LEU A 268 22.12 10.70 -18.08
CA LEU A 268 21.97 11.77 -19.06
C LEU A 268 23.26 11.97 -19.87
N GLN A 269 24.42 12.00 -19.20
CA GLN A 269 25.70 12.12 -19.88
C GLN A 269 25.95 10.94 -20.83
N ASN A 270 25.80 9.70 -20.35
CA ASN A 270 25.96 8.51 -21.18
C ASN A 270 25.00 8.51 -22.38
N TYR A 271 23.76 8.94 -22.16
CA TYR A 271 22.77 9.06 -23.23
C TYR A 271 23.21 10.05 -24.31
N GLN A 272 23.69 11.24 -23.92
CA GLN A 272 24.16 12.27 -24.85
C GLN A 272 25.38 11.82 -25.66
N GLU A 273 26.34 11.14 -25.02
CA GLU A 273 27.51 10.57 -25.69
C GLU A 273 27.08 9.54 -26.76
N HIS A 274 26.14 8.66 -26.43
CA HIS A 274 25.61 7.68 -27.38
C HIS A 274 24.71 8.30 -28.46
N GLU A 275 23.97 9.37 -28.15
CA GLU A 275 23.16 10.09 -29.12
C GLU A 275 24.03 10.74 -30.19
N ALA A 276 25.12 11.40 -29.81
CA ALA A 276 26.08 11.98 -30.74
C ALA A 276 26.71 10.92 -31.65
N ALA A 277 27.04 9.74 -31.09
CA ALA A 277 27.60 8.63 -31.85
C ALA A 277 26.63 8.01 -32.87
N VAL A 278 25.30 8.13 -32.65
CA VAL A 278 24.28 7.59 -33.57
C VAL A 278 23.96 8.55 -34.72
N GLN A 279 24.31 9.83 -34.61
CA GLN A 279 24.09 10.83 -35.66
C GLN A 279 25.21 10.87 -36.72
N LEU A 280 26.37 10.28 -36.42
CA LEU A 280 27.50 10.10 -37.33
C LEU A 280 27.31 8.84 -38.19
#